data_AF-A0A1N7H7V6-F1
#
_entry.id   AF-A0A1N7H7V6-F1
#
_cell.length_a   1.000
_cell.length_b   1.000
_cell.length_c   1.000
_cell.angle_alpha   90.00
_cell.angle_beta   90.00
_cell.angle_gamma   90.00
#
_symmetry.space_group_name_H-M   'P 1'
#
loop_
_entity.id
_entity.type
_entity.pdbx_description
1 polymer ?
#
loop_
_entity_poly.entity_id
_entity_poly.type
_entity_poly.pdbx_seq_one_letter_code
_entity_poly.pdbx_strand_id
1 'polypeptide(L)'
;MMQKSIEHVMIETVAYYDPIDYHRLQRLVGERLNGEYSTARHRTALDNLANLDMVERGGVGHEYVHLTNKGWSHLGGETPRHDEEVESIDAPVCDVCAEDELVESGW
;
A
#
# COMPACT_ATOMS: atom_id res chain seq x y z
N MET A 1 26.33 -9.66 12.56
CA MET A 1 25.06 -9.36 11.86
C MET A 1 24.22 -8.54 12.82
N MET A 2 23.83 -7.31 12.46
CA MET A 2 22.84 -6.55 13.24
C MET A 2 21.48 -7.19 12.99
N GLN A 3 20.81 -7.63 14.06
CA GLN A 3 19.45 -8.18 13.95
C GLN A 3 18.50 -6.98 13.78
N LYS A 4 17.87 -6.86 12.61
CA LYS A 4 16.86 -5.84 12.34
C LYS A 4 15.64 -6.09 13.23
N SER A 5 15.02 -5.03 13.75
CA SER A 5 13.76 -5.13 14.50
C SER A 5 12.61 -5.51 13.56
N ILE A 6 11.52 -6.04 14.13
CA ILE A 6 10.31 -6.36 13.35
C ILE A 6 9.71 -5.10 12.71
N GLU A 7 9.73 -3.97 13.42
CA GLU A 7 9.26 -2.68 12.90
C GLU A 7 10.07 -2.23 11.69
N HIS A 8 11.39 -2.39 11.73
CA HIS A 8 12.26 -2.02 10.62
C HIS A 8 12.05 -2.92 9.39
N VAL A 9 11.93 -4.24 9.61
CA VAL A 9 11.59 -5.17 8.53
C VAL A 9 10.20 -4.87 7.96
N MET A 10 9.23 -4.52 8.81
CA MET A 10 7.86 -4.20 8.41
C MET A 10 7.80 -2.93 7.56
N ILE A 11 8.42 -1.83 8.01
CA ILE A 11 8.39 -0.55 7.28
C ILE A 11 9.09 -0.68 5.92
N GLU A 12 10.22 -1.41 5.82
CA GLU A 12 10.87 -1.73 4.54
C GLU A 12 9.97 -2.59 3.63
N THR A 13 9.18 -3.49 4.22
CA THR A 13 8.24 -4.33 3.47
C THR A 13 7.10 -3.50 2.91
N VAL A 14 6.50 -2.61 3.72
CA VAL A 14 5.45 -1.70 3.26
C VAL A 14 6.01 -0.79 2.16
N ALA A 15 7.19 -0.19 2.35
CA ALA A 15 7.84 0.68 1.37
C ALA A 15 8.00 0.05 -0.02
N TYR A 16 8.32 -1.24 -0.06
CA TYR A 16 8.52 -1.95 -1.33
C TYR A 16 7.22 -2.16 -2.12
N TYR A 17 6.08 -2.26 -1.43
CA TYR A 17 4.80 -2.66 -2.06
C TYR A 17 3.73 -1.56 -2.09
N ASP A 18 3.78 -0.61 -1.17
CA ASP A 18 2.82 0.48 -0.87
C ASP A 18 1.78 0.75 -1.98
N PRO A 19 0.49 0.33 -1.83
CA PRO A 19 -0.11 -0.44 -0.72
C PRO A 19 0.29 -1.90 -0.60
N ILE A 20 0.18 -2.43 0.62
CA ILE A 20 0.21 -3.87 0.89
C ILE A 20 -0.96 -4.36 1.72
N ASP A 21 -1.57 -5.47 1.32
CA ASP A 21 -2.57 -6.20 2.11
C ASP A 21 -1.97 -6.75 3.43
N TYR A 22 -2.73 -6.69 4.52
CA TYR A 22 -2.30 -7.13 5.84
C TYR A 22 -1.82 -8.59 5.88
N HIS A 23 -2.54 -9.53 5.26
CA HIS A 23 -2.13 -10.95 5.25
C HIS A 23 -0.84 -11.15 4.46
N ARG A 24 -0.69 -10.42 3.35
CA ARG A 24 0.56 -10.42 2.57
C ARG A 24 1.72 -9.83 3.37
N LEU A 25 1.51 -8.72 4.07
CA LEU A 25 2.50 -8.11 4.97
C LEU A 25 2.91 -9.09 6.07
N GLN A 26 1.93 -9.75 6.70
CA GLN A 26 2.13 -10.75 7.74
C GLN A 26 3.02 -11.90 7.27
N ARG A 27 2.78 -12.43 6.07
CA ARG A 27 3.59 -13.51 5.49
C ARG A 27 5.02 -13.06 5.23
N LEU A 28 5.19 -11.92 4.55
CA LEU A 28 6.52 -11.45 4.11
C LEU A 28 7.41 -11.01 5.27
N VAL A 29 6.84 -10.37 6.30
CA VAL A 29 7.59 -10.02 7.51
C VAL A 29 8.02 -11.28 8.26
N GLY A 30 7.16 -12.31 8.32
CA GLY A 30 7.50 -13.60 8.90
C GLY A 30 8.64 -14.31 8.16
N GLU A 31 8.61 -14.33 6.83
CA GLU A 31 9.66 -14.94 5.99
C GLU A 31 11.03 -14.25 6.15
N ARG A 32 11.04 -12.93 6.40
CA ARG A 32 12.27 -12.12 6.55
C ARG A 32 12.87 -12.17 7.96
N LEU A 33 12.09 -12.59 8.95
CA LEU A 33 12.56 -12.71 10.33
C LEU A 33 13.07 -14.12 10.61
N ASN A 34 14.39 -14.26 10.75
CA ASN A 34 15.02 -15.48 11.24
C ASN A 34 14.77 -15.64 12.77
N GLY A 35 13.58 -16.08 13.20
CA GLY A 35 13.29 -16.34 14.62
C GLY A 35 11.82 -16.26 15.06
N GLU A 36 11.61 -15.82 16.31
CA GLU A 36 10.34 -15.75 17.08
C GLU A 36 9.26 -14.82 16.49
N TYR A 37 8.85 -15.09 15.26
CA TYR A 37 7.70 -14.44 14.68
C TYR A 37 6.41 -14.90 15.37
N SER A 38 5.54 -13.95 15.72
CA SER A 38 4.19 -14.25 16.19
C SER A 38 3.21 -13.18 15.72
N THR A 39 1.95 -13.57 15.54
CA THR A 39 0.87 -12.65 15.16
C THR A 39 0.72 -11.51 16.16
N ALA A 40 0.92 -11.77 17.47
CA ALA A 40 0.88 -10.74 18.49
C ALA A 40 2.00 -9.70 18.31
N ARG A 41 3.23 -10.15 18.04
CA ARG A 41 4.36 -9.25 17.77
C ARG A 41 4.16 -8.45 16.49
N HIS A 42 3.61 -9.08 15.45
CA HIS A 42 3.25 -8.40 14.22
C HIS A 42 2.27 -7.25 14.48
N ARG A 43 1.18 -7.54 15.20
CA ARG A 43 0.16 -6.53 15.52
C ARG A 43 0.76 -5.39 16.34
N THR A 44 1.55 -5.69 17.37
CA THR A 44 2.24 -4.67 18.17
C THR A 44 3.18 -3.81 17.34
N ALA A 45 3.96 -4.41 16.44
CA ALA A 45 4.87 -3.67 15.56
C ALA A 45 4.10 -2.73 14.62
N LEU A 46 2.99 -3.20 14.05
CA LEU A 46 2.13 -2.40 13.18
C LEU A 46 1.46 -1.26 13.96
N ASP A 47 0.97 -1.52 15.16
CA ASP A 47 0.38 -0.51 16.05
C ASP A 47 1.43 0.54 16.46
N ASN A 48 2.66 0.14 16.75
CA ASN A 48 3.76 1.06 17.05
C ASN A 48 4.06 1.99 15.86
N LEU A 49 4.17 1.43 14.65
CA LEU A 49 4.42 2.20 13.44
C LEU A 49 3.27 3.17 13.13
N ALA A 50 2.02 2.72 13.33
CA ALA A 50 0.84 3.57 13.16
C ALA A 50 0.82 4.72 14.19
N ASN A 51 1.11 4.44 15.46
CA ASN A 51 1.19 5.45 16.52
C ASN A 51 2.31 6.47 16.29
N LEU A 52 3.37 6.07 15.60
CA LEU A 52 4.47 6.94 15.18
C LEU A 52 4.17 7.71 13.89
N ASP A 53 2.97 7.55 13.32
CA ASP A 53 2.56 8.17 12.06
C ASP A 53 3.48 7.76 10.91
N MET A 54 3.98 6.51 10.92
CA MET A 54 4.83 5.97 9.84
C MET A 54 4.03 5.20 8.80
N VAL A 55 2.88 4.65 9.20
CA VAL A 55 1.98 3.87 8.33
C VAL A 55 0.52 4.22 8.60
N GLU A 56 -0.30 4.11 7.56
CA GLU A 56 -1.75 4.23 7.62
C GLU A 56 -2.41 2.88 7.30
N ARG A 57 -3.57 2.62 7.91
CA ARG A 57 -4.39 1.42 7.66
C ARG A 57 -5.72 1.81 7.02
N GLY A 58 -6.10 1.10 5.96
CA GLY A 58 -7.43 1.23 5.34
C GLY A 58 -8.55 0.86 6.30
N GLY A 59 -9.73 1.48 6.12
CA GLY A 59 -10.93 1.24 6.92
C GLY A 59 -11.55 -0.15 6.74
N VAL A 60 -12.69 -0.37 7.40
CA VAL A 60 -13.36 -1.68 7.51
C VAL A 60 -13.74 -2.22 6.13
N GLY A 61 -13.01 -3.24 5.65
CA GLY A 61 -13.33 -3.95 4.40
C GLY A 61 -12.10 -4.49 3.68
N HIS A 62 -10.99 -3.73 3.69
CA HIS A 62 -9.70 -4.17 3.18
C HIS A 62 -8.58 -3.54 4.01
N GLU A 63 -7.86 -4.37 4.78
CA GLU A 63 -6.74 -3.93 5.61
C GLU A 63 -5.49 -3.71 4.75
N TYR A 64 -5.53 -2.73 3.85
CA TYR A 64 -4.33 -2.25 3.18
C TYR A 64 -3.52 -1.36 4.13
N VAL A 65 -2.21 -1.54 4.12
CA VAL A 65 -1.25 -0.75 4.87
C VAL A 65 -0.45 0.09 3.89
N HIS A 66 -0.36 1.39 4.16
CA HIS A 66 0.39 2.35 3.37
C HIS A 66 1.48 3.04 4.19
N LEU A 67 2.51 3.57 3.54
CA LEU A 67 3.42 4.52 4.19
C LEU A 67 2.81 5.92 4.21
N THR A 68 3.05 6.63 5.31
CA THR A 68 2.83 8.08 5.36
C THR A 68 4.02 8.82 4.73
N ASN A 69 3.87 10.12 4.48
CA ASN A 69 4.98 10.99 4.08
C ASN A 69 6.15 10.95 5.08
N LYS A 70 5.83 10.81 6.37
CA LYS A 70 6.82 10.67 7.44
C LYS A 70 7.53 9.32 7.39
N GLY A 71 6.81 8.24 7.08
CA GLY A 71 7.36 6.92 6.85
C GLY A 71 8.37 6.88 5.69
N TRP A 72 8.02 7.51 4.56
CA TRP A 72 8.92 7.68 3.42
C TRP A 72 10.18 8.48 3.77
N SER A 73 9.99 9.62 4.45
CA SER A 73 11.10 10.47 4.90
C SER A 73 12.05 9.73 5.86
N HIS A 74 11.51 8.87 6.73
CA HIS A 74 12.32 8.08 7.67
C HIS A 74 13.26 7.10 6.96
N LEU A 75 12.85 6.56 5.81
CA LEU A 75 13.65 5.63 5.01
C LEU A 75 14.68 6.34 4.12
N GLY A 76 14.73 7.68 4.13
CA GLY A 76 15.56 8.46 3.22
C GLY A 76 15.04 8.42 1.78
N GLY A 77 13.79 8.04 1.57
CA GLY A 77 13.12 8.13 0.28
C GLY A 77 12.55 9.53 0.07
N GLU A 78 12.77 10.09 -1.11
CA GLU A 78 12.08 11.32 -1.55
C GLU A 78 10.69 11.04 -2.09
N THR A 79 10.37 9.77 -2.41
CA THR A 79 9.14 9.39 -3.11
C THR A 79 7.92 9.78 -2.27
N PRO A 80 7.21 10.86 -2.64
CA PRO A 80 5.93 11.18 -2.04
C PRO A 80 4.95 10.10 -2.49
N ARG A 81 3.83 9.97 -1.77
CA ARG A 81 2.62 9.29 -2.26
C ARG A 81 2.51 9.56 -3.76
N HIS A 82 2.20 8.55 -4.58
CA HIS A 82 1.59 8.85 -5.87
C HIS A 82 0.35 9.66 -5.53
N ASP A 83 0.48 11.00 -5.55
CA ASP A 83 -0.65 11.88 -5.71
C ASP A 83 -1.23 11.38 -7.02
N GLU A 84 -2.28 10.57 -6.92
CA GLU A 84 -3.15 10.31 -8.04
C GLU A 84 -3.75 11.67 -8.43
N GLU A 85 -2.99 12.50 -9.14
CA GLU A 85 -3.49 12.93 -10.43
C GLU A 85 -3.74 11.62 -11.19
N VAL A 86 -4.94 11.07 -10.98
CA VAL A 86 -5.60 10.34 -12.04
C VAL A 86 -5.60 11.33 -13.18
N GLU A 87 -4.57 11.27 -14.04
CA GLU A 87 -4.73 11.76 -15.40
C GLU A 87 -6.00 11.05 -15.85
N SER A 88 -7.08 11.82 -15.99
CA SER A 88 -8.20 11.40 -16.79
C SER A 88 -7.60 11.14 -18.16
N ILE A 89 -7.13 9.92 -18.37
CA ILE A 89 -6.88 9.43 -19.70
C ILE A 89 -8.26 9.52 -20.32
N ASP A 90 -8.47 10.57 -21.12
CA ASP A 90 -9.52 10.57 -22.12
C ASP A 90 -9.29 9.27 -22.88
N ALA A 91 -10.03 8.24 -22.49
CA ALA A 91 -9.99 6.97 -23.17
C ALA A 91 -10.23 7.33 -24.64
N PRO A 92 -9.35 6.91 -25.57
CA PRO A 92 -9.60 7.17 -26.98
C PRO A 92 -10.99 6.63 -27.25
N VAL A 93 -11.88 7.52 -27.71
CA VAL A 93 -13.23 7.16 -28.08
C VAL A 93 -13.09 5.96 -29.01
N CYS A 94 -13.60 4.81 -28.58
CA CYS A 94 -13.61 3.64 -29.42
C CYS A 94 -14.54 3.99 -30.59
N ASP A 95 -13.99 4.16 -31.79
CA ASP A 95 -14.77 4.50 -32.99
C ASP A 95 -15.93 3.50 -33.21
N VAL A 96 -15.75 2.25 -32.76
CA VAL A 96 -16.78 1.19 -32.81
C VAL A 96 -17.93 1.45 -31.84
N CYS A 97 -17.69 2.11 -30.70
CA CYS A 97 -18.73 2.47 -29.73
C CYS A 97 -19.44 3.79 -30.05
N ALA A 98 -18.82 4.66 -30.85
CA ALA A 98 -19.42 5.92 -31.29
C ALA A 98 -20.54 5.70 -32.34
N GLU A 99 -20.50 4.61 -33.11
CA GLU A 99 -21.55 4.30 -34.08
C GLU A 99 -22.82 3.70 -33.43
N ASP A 100 -22.72 3.09 -32.25
CA ASP A 100 -23.88 2.51 -31.55
C ASP A 100 -24.76 3.58 -30.85
N GLU A 101 -24.20 4.71 -30.40
CA GLU A 101 -24.99 5.78 -29.78
C GLU A 101 -25.86 6.58 -30.78
N LEU A 102 -25.49 6.58 -32.07
CA LEU A 102 -26.26 7.25 -33.13
C LEU A 102 -27.51 6.46 -33.57
N VAL A 103 -27.62 5.18 -33.22
CA VAL A 103 -28.76 4.33 -33.62
C VAL A 103 -29.88 4.35 -32.57
N GLU A 104 -29.56 4.61 -31.30
CA GLU A 104 -30.54 4.61 -30.19
C GLU A 104 -31.28 5.95 -29.99
N SER A 105 -30.88 7.02 -30.68
CA SER A 105 -31.58 8.31 -30.67
C SER A 105 -32.60 8.48 -31.80
N GLY A 106 -32.85 7.41 -32.56
CA GLY A 106 -33.71 7.38 -33.75
C GLY A 106 -35.03 6.62 -33.62
N TRP A 107 -35.58 6.43 -32.40
CA TRP A 107 -36.90 5.82 -32.18
C TRP A 107 -37.72 6.54 -31.10
#